data_AF-A0A451B7G8-F1
#
_entry.id   AF-A0A451B7G8-F1
#
_cell.length_a   1.000
_cell.length_b   1.000
_cell.length_c   1.000
_cell.angle_alpha   90.00
_cell.angle_beta   90.00
_cell.angle_gamma   90.00
#
_symmetry.space_group_name_H-M   'P 1'
#
loop_
_entity.id
_entity.type
_entity.pdbx_description
1 polymer ?
#
loop_
_entity_poly.entity_id
_entity_poly.type
_entity_poly.pdbx_seq_one_letter_code
_entity_poly.pdbx_strand_id
1 'polypeptide(L)'
;MFKNGQGPLSTQKIIGIYDSLSAMGADALWFSSYSYSASRGAPDLGLLPISSEQTGLLRISSAVNIPVYVDIDNGFGSAEHALEISKRARDAGAAGVCIEDKRS
;
A
#
# COMPACT_ATOMS: atom_id res chain seq x y z
N MET A 1 2.91 -6.29 13.80
CA MET A 1 3.58 -7.45 14.43
C MET A 1 3.94 -8.42 13.32
N PHE A 2 5.24 -8.62 13.06
CA PHE A 2 5.72 -9.50 12.00
C PHE A 2 5.24 -10.93 12.24
N LYS A 3 4.33 -11.41 11.38
CA LYS A 3 3.88 -12.79 11.38
C LYS A 3 4.86 -13.56 10.51
N ASN A 4 5.64 -14.48 11.12
CA ASN A 4 6.31 -15.65 10.50
C ASN A 4 7.61 -16.07 11.23
N GLY A 5 7.64 -16.10 12.57
CA GLY A 5 8.78 -16.69 13.31
C GLY A 5 10.13 -16.00 13.06
N GLN A 6 10.09 -14.81 12.48
CA GLN A 6 11.23 -14.04 12.05
C GLN A 6 11.72 -13.23 13.26
N GLY A 7 12.92 -13.57 13.75
CA GLY A 7 13.54 -12.89 14.88
C GLY A 7 13.81 -11.41 14.57
N PRO A 8 14.17 -10.59 15.58
CA PRO A 8 14.33 -9.14 15.42
C PRO A 8 15.43 -8.69 14.42
N LEU A 9 16.17 -9.64 13.82
CA LEU A 9 17.27 -9.39 12.88
C LEU A 9 17.08 -10.05 11.49
N SER A 10 15.92 -10.64 11.19
CA SER A 10 15.70 -11.23 9.87
C SER A 10 15.25 -10.19 8.84
N THR A 11 15.85 -10.24 7.66
CA THR A 11 15.46 -9.40 6.52
C THR A 11 14.17 -9.90 5.91
N GLN A 12 13.16 -9.04 5.82
CA GLN A 12 11.93 -9.30 5.07
C GLN A 12 12.08 -8.79 3.63
N LYS A 13 11.80 -9.64 2.63
CA LYS A 13 11.78 -9.20 1.23
C LYS A 13 10.40 -8.67 0.88
N ILE A 14 10.34 -7.41 0.47
CA ILE A 14 9.11 -6.73 0.06
C ILE A 14 9.21 -6.41 -1.44
N ILE A 15 8.21 -6.79 -2.23
CA ILE A 15 8.17 -6.55 -3.68
C ILE A 15 7.05 -5.55 -4.01
N GLY A 16 7.37 -4.59 -4.88
CA GLY A 16 6.41 -3.62 -5.42
C GLY A 16 5.42 -4.28 -6.38
N ILE A 17 4.13 -4.04 -6.16
CA ILE A 17 3.03 -4.61 -6.92
C ILE A 17 1.96 -3.55 -7.22
N TYR A 18 1.14 -3.81 -8.24
CA TYR A 18 0.00 -2.96 -8.62
C TYR A 18 -1.28 -3.77 -8.90
N ASP A 19 -1.20 -5.11 -8.90
CA ASP A 19 -2.33 -6.02 -9.04
C ASP A 19 -2.10 -7.33 -8.25
N SER A 20 -3.12 -8.19 -8.21
CA SER A 20 -3.03 -9.46 -7.49
C SER A 20 -2.15 -10.50 -8.18
N LEU A 21 -1.87 -10.36 -9.48
CA LEU A 21 -1.06 -11.33 -10.24
C LEU A 21 0.44 -11.14 -9.99
N SER A 22 0.87 -9.89 -9.85
CA SER A 22 2.26 -9.51 -9.55
C SER A 22 2.70 -9.85 -8.11
N ALA A 23 1.79 -10.31 -7.26
CA ALA A 23 2.03 -10.63 -5.85
C ALA A 23 2.79 -11.94 -5.56
N MET A 24 3.26 -12.67 -6.58
CA MET A 24 3.83 -14.00 -6.39
C MET A 24 5.26 -13.98 -5.82
N GLY A 25 5.52 -14.84 -4.81
CA GLY A 25 6.88 -15.20 -4.39
C GLY A 25 7.59 -14.27 -3.39
N ALA A 26 6.90 -13.28 -2.83
CA ALA A 26 7.45 -12.36 -1.82
C ALA A 26 7.06 -12.74 -0.37
N ASP A 27 7.85 -12.29 0.62
CA ASP A 27 7.52 -12.43 2.05
C ASP A 27 6.46 -11.41 2.50
N ALA A 28 6.41 -10.26 1.83
CA ALA A 28 5.41 -9.21 1.97
C ALA A 28 5.34 -8.38 0.68
N LEU A 29 4.30 -7.56 0.56
CA LEU A 29 4.01 -6.78 -0.64
C LEU A 29 4.03 -5.29 -0.35
N TRP A 30 4.43 -4.52 -1.36
CA TRP A 30 4.37 -3.07 -1.38
C TRP A 30 3.41 -2.62 -2.47
N PHE A 31 2.22 -2.15 -2.07
CA PHE A 31 1.28 -1.53 -2.98
C PHE A 31 1.72 -0.07 -3.23
N SER A 32 2.30 0.15 -4.42
CA SER A 32 2.95 1.41 -4.82
C SER A 32 1.99 2.33 -5.56
N SER A 33 1.85 3.59 -5.13
CA SER A 33 1.10 4.62 -5.87
C SER A 33 1.72 4.87 -7.26
N TYR A 34 3.06 4.92 -7.36
CA TYR A 34 3.77 4.97 -8.64
C TYR A 34 3.39 3.84 -9.61
N SER A 35 3.50 2.58 -9.17
CA SER A 35 3.23 1.43 -10.04
C SER A 35 1.74 1.34 -10.39
N TYR A 36 0.87 1.69 -9.44
CA TYR A 36 -0.57 1.70 -9.64
C TYR A 36 -1.01 2.80 -10.61
N SER A 37 -0.52 4.04 -10.45
CA SER A 37 -0.80 5.16 -11.37
C SER A 37 -0.30 4.87 -12.79
N ALA A 38 0.91 4.34 -12.92
CA ALA A 38 1.45 3.90 -14.21
C ALA A 38 0.57 2.84 -14.89
N SER A 39 0.06 1.85 -14.13
CA SER A 39 -0.87 0.83 -14.66
C SER A 39 -2.20 1.41 -15.16
N ARG A 40 -2.56 2.63 -14.74
CA ARG A 40 -3.75 3.38 -15.16
C ARG A 40 -3.45 4.44 -16.23
N GLY A 41 -2.21 4.53 -16.70
CA GLY A 41 -1.79 5.55 -17.67
C GLY A 41 -1.79 6.97 -17.10
N ALA A 42 -1.67 7.11 -15.77
CA ALA A 42 -1.60 8.39 -15.08
C ALA A 42 -0.20 8.62 -14.48
N PRO A 43 0.30 9.87 -14.42
CA PRO A 43 1.49 10.19 -13.67
C PRO A 43 1.25 10.07 -12.16
N ASP A 44 2.32 9.78 -11.41
CA ASP A 44 2.30 9.66 -9.97
C ASP A 44 2.32 11.04 -9.28
N LEU A 45 1.18 11.71 -9.32
CA LEU A 45 0.99 13.09 -8.85
C LEU A 45 -0.28 13.24 -7.99
N GLY A 46 -0.78 12.15 -7.40
CA GLY A 46 -2.03 12.16 -6.62
C GLY A 46 -3.29 12.44 -7.46
N LEU A 47 -3.23 12.20 -8.78
CA LEU A 47 -4.36 12.46 -9.70
C LEU A 47 -5.42 11.35 -9.66
N LEU A 48 -5.03 10.15 -9.22
CA LEU A 48 -5.99 9.06 -9.08
C LEU A 48 -6.91 9.32 -7.87
N PRO A 49 -8.22 9.02 -8.00
CA PRO A 49 -9.10 9.07 -6.83
C PRO A 49 -8.63 8.09 -5.76
N ILE A 50 -8.58 8.54 -4.50
CA ILE A 50 -8.24 7.71 -3.34
C ILE A 50 -9.09 6.42 -3.29
N SER A 51 -10.37 6.49 -3.70
CA SER A 51 -11.26 5.32 -3.77
C SER A 51 -10.79 4.26 -4.78
N SER A 52 -10.10 4.66 -5.85
CA SER A 52 -9.50 3.77 -6.83
C SER A 52 -8.37 2.96 -6.21
N GLU A 53 -7.48 3.62 -5.47
CA GLU A 53 -6.36 2.98 -4.78
C GLU A 53 -6.85 2.07 -3.66
N GLN A 54 -7.84 2.50 -2.88
CA GLN A 54 -8.47 1.66 -1.85
C GLN A 54 -9.11 0.39 -2.44
N THR A 55 -9.75 0.50 -3.61
CA THR A 55 -10.29 -0.66 -4.33
C THR A 55 -9.18 -1.59 -4.82
N GLY A 56 -8.05 -1.03 -5.31
CA GLY A 56 -6.87 -1.79 -5.69
C GLY A 56 -6.29 -2.57 -4.52
N LEU A 57 -6.02 -1.87 -3.41
CA LEU A 57 -5.54 -2.45 -2.17
C LEU A 57 -6.45 -3.57 -1.67
N LEU A 58 -7.76 -3.35 -1.61
CA LEU A 58 -8.73 -4.37 -1.17
C LEU A 58 -8.64 -5.64 -2.03
N ARG A 59 -8.55 -5.49 -3.35
CA ARG A 59 -8.44 -6.63 -4.28
C ARG A 59 -7.15 -7.41 -4.09
N ILE A 60 -6.04 -6.73 -3.90
CA ILE A 60 -4.74 -7.35 -3.65
C ILE A 60 -4.76 -8.06 -2.30
N SER A 61 -5.11 -7.35 -1.23
CA SER A 61 -5.12 -7.89 0.14
C SER A 61 -6.11 -9.05 0.31
N SER A 62 -7.23 -9.07 -0.43
CA SER A 62 -8.17 -10.20 -0.42
C SER A 62 -7.65 -11.43 -1.18
N ALA A 63 -6.64 -11.28 -2.03
CA ALA A 63 -6.09 -12.36 -2.85
C ALA A 63 -4.86 -13.04 -2.23
N VAL A 64 -4.31 -12.49 -1.13
CA VAL A 64 -3.03 -12.94 -0.56
C VAL A 64 -3.14 -13.17 0.96
N ASN A 65 -2.29 -14.06 1.48
CA ASN A 65 -2.19 -14.35 2.92
C ASN A 65 -0.92 -13.78 3.57
N ILE A 66 -0.21 -12.89 2.86
CA ILE A 66 1.02 -12.23 3.31
C ILE A 66 0.78 -10.73 3.55
N PRO A 67 1.59 -10.05 4.37
CA PRO A 67 1.41 -8.63 4.67
C PRO A 67 1.47 -7.75 3.42
N VAL A 68 0.57 -6.77 3.33
CA VAL A 68 0.56 -5.73 2.28
C VAL A 68 0.78 -4.37 2.93
N TYR A 69 1.88 -3.72 2.62
CA TYR A 69 2.15 -2.33 2.98
C TYR A 69 1.73 -1.43 1.83
N VAL A 70 1.17 -0.26 2.12
CA VAL A 70 0.64 0.65 1.10
C VAL A 70 1.26 2.04 1.19
N ASP A 71 1.55 2.60 0.03
CA ASP A 71 1.85 4.00 -0.18
C ASP A 71 0.57 4.85 -0.15
N ILE A 72 0.50 5.87 0.71
CA ILE A 72 -0.64 6.80 0.76
C ILE A 72 -0.21 8.25 0.52
N ASP A 73 0.82 8.43 -0.32
CA ASP A 73 1.41 9.72 -0.65
C ASP A 73 1.70 10.53 0.62
N ASN A 74 1.36 11.81 0.63
CA ASN A 74 1.59 12.70 1.77
C ASN A 74 0.42 12.75 2.77
N GLY A 75 -0.51 11.80 2.71
CA GLY A 75 -1.70 11.80 3.56
C GLY A 75 -2.80 12.78 3.10
N PHE A 76 -2.69 13.33 1.88
CA PHE A 76 -3.75 14.05 1.17
C PHE A 76 -4.30 15.30 1.90
N GLY A 77 -3.39 16.09 2.49
CA GLY A 77 -3.62 17.50 2.82
C GLY A 77 -3.76 17.86 4.31
N SER A 78 -4.03 16.91 5.21
CA SER A 78 -4.04 17.18 6.65
C SER A 78 -3.79 15.92 7.49
N ALA A 79 -3.50 16.09 8.78
CA ALA A 79 -3.34 14.97 9.71
C ALA A 79 -4.64 14.17 9.89
N GLU A 80 -5.80 14.85 9.86
CA GLU A 80 -7.11 14.21 9.93
C GLU A 80 -7.40 13.38 8.68
N HIS A 81 -7.06 13.89 7.49
CA HIS A 81 -7.13 13.13 6.25
C HIS A 81 -6.20 11.92 6.27
N ALA A 82 -4.95 12.10 6.69
CA ALA A 82 -3.99 11.00 6.82
C ALA A 82 -4.50 9.92 7.77
N LEU A 83 -5.11 10.31 8.90
CA LEU A 83 -5.73 9.37 9.85
C LEU A 83 -6.90 8.61 9.23
N GLU A 84 -7.79 9.30 8.55
CA GLU A 84 -8.95 8.69 7.89
C GLU A 84 -8.53 7.72 6.78
N ILE A 85 -7.55 8.09 5.97
CA ILE A 85 -7.03 7.25 4.89
C ILE A 85 -6.29 6.04 5.46
N SER A 86 -5.54 6.21 6.54
CA SER A 86 -4.89 5.11 7.27
C SER A 86 -5.92 4.10 7.82
N LYS A 87 -7.07 4.58 8.34
CA LYS A 87 -8.16 3.69 8.78
C LYS A 87 -8.75 2.91 7.61
N ARG A 88 -9.02 3.57 6.50
CA ARG A 88 -9.55 2.92 5.29
C ARG A 88 -8.58 1.91 4.70
N ALA A 89 -7.28 2.22 4.69
CA ALA A 89 -6.23 1.30 4.26
C ALA A 89 -6.19 0.05 5.15
N ARG A 90 -6.25 0.23 6.48
CA ARG A 90 -6.36 -0.89 7.44
C ARG A 90 -7.62 -1.73 7.18
N ASP A 91 -8.77 -1.09 6.97
CA ASP A 91 -10.04 -1.79 6.70
C ASP A 91 -10.03 -2.51 5.35
N ALA A 92 -9.25 -2.02 4.36
CA ALA A 92 -8.98 -2.70 3.10
C ALA A 92 -7.94 -3.83 3.21
N GLY A 93 -7.35 -4.05 4.39
CA GLY A 93 -6.44 -5.16 4.67
C GLY A 93 -4.95 -4.80 4.61
N ALA A 94 -4.57 -3.52 4.67
CA ALA A 94 -3.16 -3.15 4.82
C ALA A 94 -2.60 -3.57 6.19
N ALA A 95 -1.37 -4.07 6.18
CA ALA A 95 -0.57 -4.36 7.37
C ALA A 95 0.12 -3.11 7.94
N GLY A 96 0.27 -2.06 7.12
CA GLY A 96 0.84 -0.78 7.47
C GLY A 96 0.77 0.20 6.29
N VAL A 97 0.97 1.48 6.59
CA VAL A 97 0.97 2.57 5.61
C VAL A 97 2.31 3.30 5.64
N CYS A 98 2.73 3.85 4.51
CA CYS A 98 3.82 4.81 4.41
C CYS A 98 3.26 6.18 4.04
N ILE A 99 3.76 7.23 4.69
CA ILE A 99 3.36 8.61 4.45
C ILE A 99 4.63 9.42 4.23
N GLU A 100 4.68 10.21 3.16
CA GLU A 100 5.78 11.15 2.91
C GLU A 100 5.55 12.50 3.62
N ASP A 101 6.64 13.19 3.97
CA ASP A 101 6.63 14.53 4.58
C ASP A 101 6.58 15.68 3.56
N LYS A 102 6.23 15.37 2.31
CA LYS A 102 6.13 16.33 1.20
C LYS A 102 4.93 17.25 1.36
N ARG A 103 5.11 18.53 1.02
CA ARG A 103 4.00 19.48 0.89
C ARG A 103 3.26 19.27 -0.44
N SER A 104 1.94 19.29 -0.36
CA SER A 104 1.03 19.41 -1.51
C SER A 104 1.00 20.83 -2.06
#